data_AF-A0A151KZZ2-F1
#
_entry.id   AF-A0A151KZZ2-F1
#
_cell.length_a   1.000
_cell.length_b   1.000
_cell.length_c   1.000
_cell.angle_alpha   90.00
_cell.angle_beta   90.00
_cell.angle_gamma   90.00
#
_symmetry.space_group_name_H-M   'P 1'
#
loop_
_entity.id
_entity.type
_entity.pdbx_description
1 polymer ?
#
loop_
_entity_poly.entity_id
_entity_poly.type
_entity_poly.pdbx_seq_one_letter_code
_entity_poly.pdbx_strand_id
1 'polypeptide(L)' 'MLWETLERVNRLRQQAMSNPDFVQSAKEHEQALSEQALSEQEQAVFCPKTKRRINKLKSLADIYQQTEFGHREHQQQH' A
#
# COMPACT_ATOMS: atom_id res chain seq x y z
N MET A 1 -24.28 13.26 -5.27
CA MET A 1 -22.88 12.81 -5.38
C MET A 1 -22.26 12.28 -4.07
N LEU A 2 -22.26 13.01 -2.93
CA LEU A 2 -21.66 12.49 -1.67
C LEU A 2 -22.53 11.42 -0.97
N TRP A 3 -23.83 11.70 -0.84
CA TRP A 3 -24.79 10.81 -0.17
C TRP A 3 -24.93 9.46 -0.88
N GLU A 4 -25.01 9.47 -2.21
CA GLU A 4 -25.06 8.26 -3.04
C GLU A 4 -23.78 7.41 -2.86
N THR A 5 -22.62 8.06 -2.70
CA THR A 5 -21.35 7.37 -2.45
C THR A 5 -21.35 6.70 -1.09
N LEU A 6 -21.86 7.38 -0.06
CA LEU A 6 -21.93 6.86 1.30
C LEU A 6 -22.89 5.65 1.39
N GLU A 7 -24.05 5.74 0.74
CA GLU A 7 -25.01 4.63 0.67
C GLU A 7 -24.41 3.42 -0.05
N ARG A 8 -23.75 3.65 -1.20
CA ARG A 8 -23.06 2.59 -1.94
C ARG A 8 -21.99 1.90 -1.09
N VAL A 9 -21.19 2.66 -0.35
CA VAL A 9 -20.15 2.12 0.55
C VAL A 9 -20.78 1.29 1.67
N ASN A 10 -21.87 1.76 2.27
CA ASN A 10 -22.57 1.00 3.31
C ASN A 10 -23.12 -0.32 2.79
N ARG A 11 -23.71 -0.32 1.58
CA ARG A 11 -24.19 -1.56 0.95
C ARG A 11 -23.05 -2.55 0.71
N LEU A 12 -21.92 -2.09 0.17
CA LEU A 12 -20.75 -2.93 -0.06
C LEU A 12 -20.18 -3.48 1.25
N ARG A 13 -20.15 -2.67 2.32
CA ARG A 13 -19.75 -3.11 3.65
C ARG A 13 -20.65 -4.24 4.15
N GLN A 14 -21.96 -4.08 4.06
CA GLN A 14 -22.91 -5.11 4.50
C GLN A 14 -22.73 -6.42 3.71
N GLN A 15 -22.52 -6.32 2.39
CA GLN A 15 -22.23 -7.47 1.55
C GLN A 15 -20.93 -8.17 1.96
N ALA A 16 -19.87 -7.41 2.21
CA ALA A 16 -18.59 -7.95 2.66
C ALA A 16 -18.70 -8.62 4.04
N MET A 17 -19.43 -8.02 4.99
CA MET A 17 -19.64 -8.61 6.32
C MET A 17 -20.56 -9.84 6.30
N SER A 18 -21.44 -9.97 5.31
CA SER A 18 -22.28 -11.16 5.13
C SER A 18 -21.51 -12.36 4.56
N ASN A 19 -20.32 -12.14 3.98
CA ASN A 19 -19.49 -13.20 3.46
C ASN A 19 -18.51 -13.70 4.55
N PRO A 20 -18.68 -14.93 5.07
CA PRO A 20 -17.84 -15.46 6.14
C PRO A 20 -16.37 -15.62 5.73
N ASP A 21 -16.11 -16.00 4.48
CA ASP A 21 -14.75 -16.22 3.96
C ASP A 21 -13.96 -14.91 3.92
N PHE A 22 -14.63 -13.82 3.53
CA PHE A 22 -14.06 -12.48 3.54
C PHE A 22 -13.69 -12.03 4.96
N VAL A 23 -14.56 -12.29 5.94
CA VAL A 23 -14.31 -11.93 7.34
C VAL A 23 -13.15 -12.72 7.92
N GLN A 24 -13.03 -14.01 7.61
CA GLN A 24 -11.91 -14.83 8.06
C GLN A 24 -10.59 -14.35 7.45
N SER A 25 -10.54 -14.18 6.13
CA SER A 25 -9.36 -13.66 5.44
C SER A 25 -8.94 -12.27 5.93
N ALA A 26 -9.91 -11.39 6.20
CA ALA A 26 -9.64 -10.06 6.75
C ALA A 26 -9.02 -10.12 8.16
N LYS A 27 -9.47 -11.05 9.02
CA LYS A 27 -8.89 -11.26 10.36
C LYS A 27 -7.47 -11.81 10.29
N GLU A 28 -7.22 -12.79 9.44
CA GLU A 28 -5.87 -13.33 9.23
C GLU A 28 -4.91 -12.26 8.73
N HIS A 29 -5.37 -11.41 7.81
CA HIS A 29 -4.57 -10.28 7.32
C HIS A 29 -4.32 -9.22 8.41
N GLU A 30 -5.31 -8.91 9.25
CA GLU A 30 -5.13 -8.03 10.42
C GLU A 30 -4.06 -8.57 11.37
N GLN A 31 -4.11 -9.87 11.67
CA GLN A 31 -3.10 -10.54 12.49
C GLN A 31 -1.72 -10.45 11.86
N ALA A 32 -1.58 -10.76 10.58
CA ALA A 32 -0.31 -10.66 9.86
C ALA A 32 0.29 -9.24 9.90
N LEU A 33 -0.53 -8.20 9.74
CA LEU A 33 -0.08 -6.82 9.86
C LEU A 33 0.34 -6.48 11.29
N SER A 34 -0.38 -6.97 12.30
CA SER A 34 -0.05 -6.74 13.70
C SER A 34 1.27 -7.40 14.10
N GLU A 35 1.51 -8.63 13.62
CA GLU A 35 2.76 -9.36 13.82
C GLU A 35 3.93 -8.66 13.11
N GLN A 36 3.70 -8.19 11.88
CA GLN A 36 4.69 -7.40 11.16
C GLN A 36 5.03 -6.12 11.93
N ALA A 37 4.03 -5.35 12.36
CA ALA A 37 4.24 -4.12 13.11
C ALA A 37 4.99 -4.35 14.43
N LEU A 38 4.65 -5.42 15.16
CA LEU A 38 5.35 -5.82 16.37
C LEU A 38 6.81 -6.19 16.08
N SER A 39 7.06 -6.98 15.03
CA SER A 39 8.40 -7.40 14.62
C SER A 39 9.28 -6.22 14.18
N GLU A 40 8.70 -5.21 13.54
CA GLU A 40 9.37 -3.96 13.16
C GLU A 40 9.71 -3.13 14.39
N GLN A 41 8.82 -3.10 15.38
CA GLN A 41 9.04 -2.43 16.66
C GLN A 41 10.12 -3.13 17.49
N GLU A 42 10.12 -4.46 17.57
CA GLU A 42 11.14 -5.26 18.27
C GLU A 42 12.52 -5.15 17.60
N GLN A 43 12.58 -5.16 16.25
CA GLN A 43 13.82 -4.88 15.52
C GLN A 43 14.36 -3.46 15.77
N ALA A 44 13.47 -2.47 15.91
CA ALA A 44 13.87 -1.09 16.23
C ALA A 44 14.44 -0.96 17.65
N VAL A 45 14.02 -1.81 18.60
CA VAL A 45 14.50 -1.80 19.99
C VAL A 45 15.79 -2.63 20.16
N PHE A 46 15.93 -3.76 19.46
CA PHE A 46 17.09 -4.66 19.63
C PHE A 46 18.37 -4.17 18.93
N CYS A 47 18.26 -3.34 17.89
CA CYS A 47 19.42 -2.88 17.10
C CYS A 47 19.52 -1.35 17.02
N PRO A 48 20.04 -0.66 18.05
CA PRO A 48 20.25 0.79 18.00
C PRO A 48 21.34 1.24 16.99
N LYS A 49 22.01 0.32 16.26
CA LYS A 49 23.17 0.62 15.41
C LYS A 49 23.05 0.27 13.92
N THR A 50 21.89 -0.14 13.41
CA THR A 50 21.70 -0.42 11.98
C THR A 50 20.73 0.54 11.31
N LYS A 51 20.90 1.86 11.55
CA LYS A 51 20.26 2.93 10.75
C LYS A 51 20.80 3.06 9.31
N ARG A 52 21.43 2.00 8.77
CA ARG A 52 21.95 2.00 7.40
C ARG A 52 21.56 0.67 6.77
N ARG A 53 20.71 0.74 5.76
CA ARG A 53 20.29 -0.37 4.87
C ARG A 53 19.06 -1.20 5.29
N ILE A 54 18.09 -0.60 5.96
CA ILE A 54 16.71 -0.89 5.52
C ILE A 54 16.61 -0.18 4.19
N ASN A 55 16.75 -0.97 3.12
CA ASN A 55 16.41 -0.55 1.77
C ASN A 55 15.04 0.11 1.88
N LYS A 56 15.01 1.45 1.88
CA LYS A 56 13.79 2.18 1.63
C LYS A 56 13.29 1.59 0.32
N LEU A 57 12.20 0.84 0.38
CA LEU A 57 11.43 0.47 -0.81
C LEU A 57 11.23 1.80 -1.51
N LYS A 58 11.98 2.03 -2.60
CA LYS A 58 11.94 3.29 -3.31
C LYS A 58 10.48 3.52 -3.64
N SER A 59 9.92 4.63 -3.16
CA SER A 59 8.55 4.98 -3.53
C SER A 59 8.48 5.01 -5.06
N LEU A 60 7.36 4.62 -5.65
CA LEU A 60 7.20 4.73 -7.11
C LEU A 60 7.54 6.15 -7.58
N ALA A 61 7.24 7.18 -6.77
CA ALA A 61 7.64 8.56 -7.02
C ALA A 61 9.17 8.74 -7.15
N ASP A 62 9.98 8.07 -6.32
CA ASP A 62 11.45 8.12 -6.39
C ASP A 62 11.99 7.44 -7.66
N ILE A 63 11.28 6.42 -8.17
CA ILE A 63 11.65 5.74 -9.43
C ILE A 63 11.36 6.65 -10.63
N TYR A 64 10.22 7.33 -10.62
CA TYR A 64 9.84 8.27 -11.69
C TYR A 64 10.62 9.60 -11.65
N GLN A 65 11.17 10.00 -10.50
CA GLN A 65 12.03 11.18 -10.39
C GLN A 65 13.34 11.07 -11.18
N GLN A 66 13.85 9.86 -11.41
CA GLN A 66 15.12 9.66 -12.13
C GLN A 66 14.94 9.59 -13.65
N THR A 67 13.69 9.57 -14.13
CA THR A 67 13.36 9.62 -15.56
C THR A 67 13.09 11.05 -15.97
N GLU A 68 14.10 11.74 -16.51
CA GLU A 68 13.85 12.88 -17.37
C GLU A 68 13.19 12.37 -18.66
N PHE A 69 11.91 12.69 -18.85
CA PHE A 69 11.25 12.51 -20.13
C PHE A 69 11.81 13.53 -21.11
N GLY A 70 13.00 13.25 -21.64
CA GLY A 70 13.59 14.03 -22.72
C GLY A 70 12.62 14.07 -23.89
N HIS A 71 12.31 15.29 -24.34
CA HIS A 71 11.59 15.63 -25.56
C HIS A 71 11.77 14.58 -26.66
N ARG A 72 10.78 13.70 -26.86
CA ARG A 72 10.64 12.98 -28.12
C ARG A 72 10.00 13.94 -29.12
N GLU A 73 10.84 14.76 -29.76
CA GLU A 73 10.54 15.34 -31.06
C GLU A 73 10.44 14.18 -32.07
N HIS A 74 9.31 13.47 -32.09
CA HIS A 74 9.01 12.52 -33.17
C HIS A 74 8.31 13.28 -34.30
N GLN A 75 9.14 13.96 -35.07
CA GLN A 75 8.86 14.34 -36.44
C GLN A 75 8.70 13.03 -37.25
N GLN A 76 7.46 12.58 -37.44
CA GLN A 76 7.15 11.57 -38.46
C GLN A 76 6.59 12.29 -39.68
N GLN A 77 7.51 12.65 -40.58
CA GLN A 77 7.21 12.72 -42.00
C GLN A 77 7.29 11.28 -42.53
N HIS A 78 6.18 10.77 -43.06
CA HIS A 78 6.04 10.11 -44.37
C HIS A 78 4.64 9.52 -44.49
#